data_AF-A0A257JER6-F1
#
_entry.id   AF-A0A257JER6-F1
#
_cell.length_a   1.000
_cell.length_b   1.000
_cell.length_c   1.000
_cell.angle_alpha   90.00
_cell.angle_beta   90.00
_cell.angle_gamma   90.00
#
_symmetry.space_group_name_H-M   'P 1'
#
loop_
_entity.id
_entity.type
_entity.pdbx_description
1 polymer ?
#
loop_
_entity_poly.entity_id
_entity_poly.type
_entity_poly.pdbx_seq_one_letter_code
_entity_poly.pdbx_strand_id
1 'polypeptide(L)'
;MAQGLAPEIIVPRITTLSADVARVNAMPGYRIEAVDGAEALARWEELRKAGEKQSGGYPVIVGDAEALNKLLEQVGDHDSPAIAATLAKADGLAWPQALADLKRRTQETLAEMYASGEIEEMPEPELGRWPAKPEVAAAPTTHVNVLTGEFFNPCFILVVPARHGWEVPAYTSWGAWNENPPPELHVAALRAWHERFGAELVGMSADVLDLRVTRRPTTREDAAALAREHFEYCPDIVYQGTDTLLPLAAAYTVSDWWYFWWD
;
A
#
# COMPACT_ATOMS: atom_id res chain seq x y z
N MET A 1 1.16 -42.40 -39.92
CA MET A 1 0.82 -40.99 -40.21
C MET A 1 -0.13 -40.50 -39.13
N ALA A 2 0.40 -40.00 -38.03
CA ALA A 2 -0.29 -39.19 -37.03
C ALA A 2 0.80 -38.63 -36.11
N GLN A 3 1.35 -37.47 -36.48
CA GLN A 3 2.24 -36.70 -35.61
C GLN A 3 1.35 -36.06 -34.53
N GLY A 4 1.51 -36.51 -33.28
CA GLY A 4 0.88 -35.87 -32.13
C GLY A 4 1.60 -34.57 -31.83
N LEU A 5 0.89 -33.46 -32.04
CA LEU A 5 1.32 -32.11 -31.64
C LEU A 5 1.60 -32.09 -30.13
N ALA A 6 2.77 -31.54 -29.76
CA ALA A 6 3.06 -31.22 -28.37
C ALA A 6 2.07 -30.14 -27.88
N PRO A 7 1.68 -30.16 -26.59
CA PRO A 7 0.84 -29.11 -26.03
C PRO A 7 1.61 -27.79 -26.09
N GLU A 8 1.09 -26.84 -26.86
CA GLU A 8 1.56 -25.48 -26.90
C GLU A 8 1.26 -24.85 -25.54
N ILE A 9 2.30 -24.65 -24.73
CA ILE A 9 2.19 -23.88 -23.49
C ILE A 9 1.92 -22.44 -23.92
N ILE A 10 0.66 -22.02 -23.79
CA ILE A 10 0.28 -20.61 -23.92
C ILE A 10 0.79 -19.92 -22.65
N VAL A 11 2.03 -19.45 -22.70
CA VAL A 11 2.54 -18.46 -21.76
C VAL A 11 1.91 -17.12 -22.16
N PRO A 12 1.14 -16.42 -21.31
CA PRO A 12 0.69 -15.08 -21.64
C PRO A 12 1.93 -14.18 -21.66
N ARG A 13 2.40 -13.87 -22.87
CA ARG A 13 3.38 -12.81 -23.11
C ARG A 13 2.68 -11.45 -22.95
N ILE A 14 2.47 -11.00 -21.72
CA ILE A 14 2.24 -9.56 -21.50
C ILE A 14 3.62 -8.91 -21.58
N THR A 15 4.03 -8.57 -22.80
CA THR A 15 5.37 -8.03 -23.13
C THR A 15 5.29 -6.63 -23.73
N THR A 16 4.27 -5.85 -23.37
CA THR A 16 4.18 -4.45 -23.79
C THR A 16 3.91 -3.60 -22.56
N LEU A 17 4.96 -2.93 -22.09
CA LEU A 17 4.84 -1.83 -21.14
C LEU A 17 3.93 -0.77 -21.77
N SER A 18 2.97 -0.25 -20.99
CA SER A 18 1.96 0.69 -21.48
C SER A 18 2.57 2.03 -21.91
N ALA A 19 1.77 2.87 -22.58
CA ALA A 19 2.15 4.25 -22.84
C ALA A 19 2.47 5.02 -21.55
N ASP A 20 1.84 4.66 -20.43
CA ASP A 20 2.08 5.27 -19.12
C ASP A 20 3.45 4.93 -18.55
N VAL A 21 3.96 3.72 -18.77
CA VAL A 21 5.33 3.37 -18.38
C VAL A 21 6.34 4.27 -19.09
N ALA A 22 6.19 4.45 -20.41
CA ALA A 22 7.08 5.33 -21.17
C ALA A 22 6.93 6.81 -20.75
N ARG A 23 5.70 7.26 -20.50
CA ARG A 23 5.38 8.61 -20.03
C ARG A 23 6.02 8.91 -18.67
N VAL A 24 5.77 8.06 -17.67
CA VAL A 24 6.27 8.26 -16.30
C VAL A 24 7.78 8.09 -16.23
N ASN A 25 8.37 7.13 -16.95
CA ASN A 25 9.83 6.98 -16.99
C ASN A 25 10.55 8.14 -17.70
N ALA A 26 9.82 8.96 -18.47
CA ALA A 26 10.34 10.20 -19.06
C ALA A 26 10.18 11.43 -18.13
N MET A 27 9.42 11.31 -17.03
CA MET A 27 9.22 12.41 -16.09
C MET A 27 10.49 12.66 -15.25
N PRO A 28 10.81 13.92 -14.93
CA PRO A 28 11.95 14.23 -14.09
C PRO A 28 11.88 13.53 -12.72
N GLY A 29 12.96 12.83 -12.36
CA GLY A 29 13.10 12.19 -11.05
C GLY A 29 12.31 10.90 -10.84
N TYR A 30 11.49 10.47 -11.81
CA TYR A 30 10.91 9.13 -11.84
C TYR A 30 11.83 8.16 -12.56
N ARG A 31 11.87 6.90 -12.10
CA ARG A 31 12.59 5.82 -12.78
C ARG A 31 11.94 4.49 -12.47
N ILE A 32 11.84 3.64 -13.48
CA ILE A 32 11.33 2.27 -13.34
C ILE A 32 12.47 1.29 -13.57
N GLU A 33 12.66 0.35 -12.64
CA GLU A 33 13.62 -0.75 -12.74
C GLU A 33 12.89 -2.09 -12.75
N ALA A 34 13.26 -2.98 -13.66
CA ALA A 34 12.82 -4.38 -13.67
C ALA A 34 13.91 -5.24 -13.03
N VAL A 35 13.51 -6.14 -12.12
CA VAL A 35 14.40 -7.04 -11.37
C VAL A 35 13.82 -8.44 -11.29
N ASP A 36 14.64 -9.42 -10.88
CA ASP A 36 14.11 -10.70 -10.41
C ASP A 36 13.31 -10.47 -9.13
N GLY A 37 12.09 -10.99 -9.03
CA GLY A 37 11.25 -10.83 -7.85
C GLY A 37 11.90 -11.36 -6.58
N ALA A 38 12.72 -12.40 -6.65
CA ALA A 38 13.47 -12.91 -5.49
C ALA A 38 14.52 -11.90 -4.98
N GLU A 39 14.95 -10.97 -5.82
CA GLU A 39 15.95 -9.94 -5.51
C GLU A 39 15.32 -8.56 -5.21
N ALA A 40 13.99 -8.41 -5.37
CA ALA A 40 13.32 -7.12 -5.31
C ALA A 40 13.51 -6.39 -3.97
N LEU A 41 13.39 -7.09 -2.84
CA LEU A 41 13.61 -6.50 -1.52
C LEU A 41 15.07 -6.05 -1.32
N ALA A 42 16.03 -6.89 -1.72
CA ALA A 42 17.45 -6.54 -1.64
C ALA A 42 17.75 -5.29 -2.49
N ARG A 43 17.18 -5.23 -3.71
CA ARG A 43 17.33 -4.07 -4.59
C ARG A 43 16.70 -2.81 -3.99
N TRP A 44 15.50 -2.92 -3.41
CA TRP A 44 14.86 -1.80 -2.72
C TRP A 44 15.76 -1.23 -1.61
N GLU A 45 16.39 -2.09 -0.79
CA GLU A 45 17.29 -1.65 0.28
C GLU A 45 18.55 -0.94 -0.25
N GLU A 46 19.12 -1.43 -1.36
CA GLU A 46 20.25 -0.78 -2.03
C GLU A 46 19.86 0.62 -2.53
N LEU A 47 18.72 0.74 -3.21
CA LEU A 47 18.21 1.99 -3.74
C LEU A 47 17.90 2.97 -2.61
N ARG A 48 17.27 2.51 -1.53
CA ARG A 48 16.94 3.31 -0.35
C ARG A 48 18.19 3.91 0.30
N LYS A 49 19.24 3.11 0.48
CA LYS A 49 20.57 3.54 0.99
C LYS A 49 21.30 4.50 0.05
N ALA A 50 21.13 4.32 -1.27
CA ALA A 50 21.73 5.20 -2.27
C ALA A 50 21.03 6.56 -2.34
N GLY A 51 19.69 6.57 -2.31
CA GLY A 51 18.87 7.77 -2.37
C GLY A 51 19.07 8.70 -1.18
N GLU A 52 19.24 8.14 0.02
CA GLU A 52 19.67 8.84 1.24
C GLU A 52 20.92 9.70 1.05
N LYS A 53 21.87 9.22 0.23
CA LYS A 53 23.16 9.88 0.02
C LYS A 53 23.12 10.95 -1.07
N GLN A 54 22.16 10.86 -1.99
CA GLN A 54 22.13 11.65 -3.22
C GLN A 54 20.96 12.65 -3.26
N SER A 55 20.22 12.82 -2.17
CA SER A 55 19.02 13.66 -2.09
C SER A 55 17.94 13.29 -3.11
N GLY A 56 17.89 12.04 -3.56
CA GLY A 56 17.10 11.64 -4.72
C GLY A 56 16.38 10.32 -4.55
N GLY A 57 15.11 10.29 -4.97
CA GLY A 57 14.36 9.09 -5.29
C GLY A 57 13.99 8.19 -4.11
N TYR A 58 12.70 8.06 -3.80
CA TYR A 58 12.21 7.02 -2.89
C TYR A 58 11.76 5.79 -3.71
N PRO A 59 12.37 4.59 -3.50
CA PRO A 59 11.97 3.37 -4.20
C PRO A 59 10.73 2.73 -3.55
N VAL A 60 9.88 2.11 -4.37
CA VAL A 60 8.80 1.22 -3.94
C VAL A 60 8.71 0.01 -4.85
N ILE A 61 8.54 -1.18 -4.28
CA ILE A 61 8.30 -2.42 -5.01
C ILE A 61 6.84 -2.46 -5.44
N VAL A 62 6.58 -2.52 -6.74
CA VAL A 62 5.23 -2.41 -7.30
C VAL A 62 4.61 -3.79 -7.58
N GLY A 63 5.40 -4.72 -8.12
CA GLY A 63 4.95 -6.05 -8.48
C GLY A 63 5.15 -6.36 -9.95
N ASP A 64 4.19 -7.02 -10.59
CA ASP A 64 4.29 -7.38 -12.01
C ASP A 64 3.93 -6.22 -12.96
N ALA A 65 3.85 -6.50 -14.25
CA ALA A 65 3.52 -5.51 -15.27
C ALA A 65 2.06 -5.01 -15.15
N GLU A 66 1.14 -5.84 -14.66
CA GLU A 66 -0.26 -5.47 -14.51
C GLU A 66 -0.41 -4.47 -13.36
N ALA A 67 0.17 -4.81 -12.19
CA ALA A 67 0.24 -3.93 -11.03
C ALA A 67 0.89 -2.59 -11.38
N LEU A 68 2.00 -2.62 -12.12
CA LEU A 68 2.68 -1.40 -12.58
C LEU A 68 1.77 -0.55 -13.47
N ASN A 69 1.13 -1.13 -14.48
CA ASN A 69 0.27 -0.36 -15.38
C ASN A 69 -0.87 0.32 -14.61
N LYS A 70 -1.58 -0.43 -13.75
CA LYS A 70 -2.68 0.09 -12.92
C LYS A 70 -2.23 1.22 -12.01
N LEU A 71 -1.06 1.08 -11.37
CA LEU A 71 -0.51 2.15 -10.53
C LEU A 71 -0.20 3.42 -11.36
N LEU A 72 0.38 3.26 -12.55
CA LEU A 72 0.81 4.39 -13.37
C LEU A 72 -0.34 5.14 -14.06
N GLU A 73 -1.50 4.50 -14.26
CA GLU A 73 -2.72 5.15 -14.76
C GLU A 73 -3.17 6.33 -13.88
N GLN A 74 -2.87 6.27 -12.58
CA GLN A 74 -3.22 7.31 -11.60
C GLN A 74 -2.20 8.47 -11.57
N VAL A 75 -0.98 8.23 -12.06
CA VAL A 75 0.12 9.20 -11.99
C VAL A 75 -0.15 10.36 -12.94
N GLY A 76 -0.42 11.53 -12.36
CA GLY A 76 -0.56 12.79 -13.07
C GLY A 76 0.78 13.39 -13.52
N ASP A 77 0.75 14.64 -14.00
CA ASP A 77 1.97 15.34 -14.44
C ASP A 77 2.90 15.70 -13.25
N HIS A 78 4.21 15.52 -13.42
CA HIS A 78 5.22 15.75 -12.38
C HIS A 78 5.23 17.16 -11.78
N ASP A 79 5.03 18.19 -12.61
CA ASP A 79 5.01 19.60 -12.18
C ASP A 79 3.59 20.07 -11.82
N SER A 80 2.65 19.14 -11.63
CA SER A 80 1.28 19.50 -11.31
C SER A 80 1.21 20.19 -9.95
N PRO A 81 0.51 21.34 -9.84
CA PRO A 81 0.15 21.94 -8.56
C PRO A 81 -0.55 20.96 -7.61
N ALA A 82 -1.09 19.85 -8.13
CA ALA A 82 -1.74 18.80 -7.36
C ALA A 82 -0.81 18.15 -6.33
N ILE A 83 0.46 17.85 -6.65
CA ILE A 83 1.37 17.18 -5.69
C ILE A 83 1.61 18.11 -4.49
N ALA A 84 1.99 19.35 -4.75
CA ALA A 84 2.22 20.35 -3.71
C ALA A 84 0.95 20.63 -2.90
N ALA A 85 -0.23 20.67 -3.54
CA ALA A 85 -1.50 20.84 -2.86
C ALA A 85 -1.85 19.64 -1.96
N THR A 86 -1.62 18.41 -2.42
CA THR A 86 -1.82 17.19 -1.63
C THR A 86 -0.92 17.17 -0.39
N LEU A 87 0.37 17.49 -0.55
CA LEU A 87 1.30 17.58 0.57
C LEU A 87 0.90 18.69 1.56
N ALA A 88 0.51 19.86 1.05
CA ALA A 88 0.06 20.97 1.90
C ALA A 88 -1.25 20.65 2.65
N LYS A 89 -2.17 19.89 2.03
CA LYS A 89 -3.35 19.37 2.73
C LYS A 89 -2.93 18.41 3.84
N ALA A 90 -2.07 17.44 3.54
CA ALA A 90 -1.59 16.45 4.50
C ALA A 90 -0.92 17.08 5.72
N ASP A 91 -0.21 18.20 5.55
CA ASP A 91 0.38 18.97 6.66
C ASP A 91 -0.66 19.48 7.67
N GLY A 92 -1.87 19.78 7.21
CA GLY A 92 -2.99 20.20 8.07
C GLY A 92 -3.76 19.06 8.73
N LEU A 93 -3.45 17.79 8.42
CA LEU A 93 -4.21 16.64 8.92
C LEU A 93 -3.58 16.06 10.19
N ALA A 94 -4.41 15.90 11.23
CA ALA A 94 -4.06 15.18 12.44
C ALA A 94 -4.49 13.72 12.32
N TRP A 95 -3.53 12.80 12.28
CA TRP A 95 -3.81 11.36 12.25
C TRP A 95 -4.02 10.78 13.66
N PRO A 96 -4.99 9.87 13.90
CA PRO A 96 -5.99 9.33 12.98
C PRO A 96 -7.31 10.13 12.89
N GLN A 97 -7.43 11.27 13.60
CA GLN A 97 -8.66 12.07 13.67
C GLN A 97 -9.17 12.50 12.28
N ALA A 98 -8.28 12.82 11.36
CA ALA A 98 -8.62 13.22 10.00
C ALA A 98 -9.39 12.15 9.22
N LEU A 99 -9.06 10.86 9.45
CA LEU A 99 -9.81 9.74 8.87
C LEU A 99 -11.20 9.61 9.49
N ALA A 100 -11.29 9.68 10.82
CA ALA A 100 -12.57 9.64 11.52
C ALA A 100 -13.49 10.79 11.06
N ASP A 101 -12.93 11.98 10.84
CA ASP A 101 -13.66 13.12 10.30
C ASP A 101 -14.10 12.92 8.85
N LEU A 102 -13.29 12.25 8.01
CA LEU A 102 -13.69 11.89 6.66
C LEU A 102 -14.88 10.92 6.68
N LYS A 103 -14.78 9.82 7.43
CA LYS A 103 -15.85 8.81 7.53
C LYS A 103 -17.17 9.43 8.02
N ARG A 104 -17.11 10.27 9.05
CA ARG A 104 -18.28 10.99 9.56
C ARG A 104 -18.93 11.86 8.48
N ARG A 105 -18.15 12.65 7.73
CA ARG A 105 -18.67 13.48 6.64
C ARG A 105 -19.29 12.65 5.52
N THR A 106 -18.69 11.51 5.18
CA THR A 106 -19.23 10.58 4.19
C THR A 106 -20.59 10.04 4.65
N GLN A 107 -20.70 9.59 5.90
CA GLN A 107 -21.96 9.13 6.47
C GLN A 107 -23.04 10.23 6.51
N GLU A 108 -22.68 11.45 6.91
CA GLU A 108 -23.59 12.60 6.87
C GLU A 108 -24.09 12.87 5.45
N THR A 109 -23.20 12.85 4.46
CA THR A 109 -23.54 13.06 3.05
C THR A 109 -24.48 11.95 2.54
N LEU A 110 -24.20 10.69 2.87
CA LEU A 110 -25.06 9.57 2.50
C LEU A 110 -26.44 9.68 3.18
N ALA A 111 -26.50 10.06 4.45
CA ALA A 111 -27.75 10.27 5.17
C ALA A 111 -28.61 11.36 4.52
N GLU A 112 -28.00 12.47 4.12
CA GLU A 112 -28.67 13.55 3.39
C GLU A 112 -29.16 13.10 2.01
N MET A 113 -28.35 12.35 1.26
CA MET A 113 -28.68 11.85 -0.07
C MET A 113 -29.82 10.83 -0.05
N TYR A 114 -29.83 9.93 0.94
CA TYR A 114 -30.76 8.81 0.98
C TYR A 114 -32.01 9.06 1.84
N ALA A 115 -32.10 10.16 2.59
CA ALA A 115 -33.26 10.79 3.30
C ALA A 115 -34.26 9.88 4.06
N SER A 116 -34.14 8.55 4.00
CA SER A 116 -35.05 7.53 4.52
C SER A 116 -34.57 6.07 4.30
N GLY A 117 -33.49 5.83 3.57
CA GLY A 117 -32.97 4.47 3.31
C GLY A 117 -31.92 4.04 4.32
N GLU A 118 -31.97 2.78 4.77
CA GLU A 118 -30.96 2.14 5.61
C GLU A 118 -29.56 2.43 5.05
N ILE A 119 -28.80 3.28 5.75
CA ILE A 119 -27.36 3.38 5.49
C ILE A 119 -26.80 2.07 6.05
N GLU A 120 -26.30 1.22 5.17
CA GLU A 120 -25.59 0.02 5.59
C GLU A 120 -24.31 0.49 6.30
N GLU A 121 -24.36 0.56 7.62
CA GLU A 121 -23.18 0.78 8.43
C GLU A 121 -22.29 -0.45 8.28
N MET A 122 -21.02 -0.20 7.95
CA MET A 122 -20.02 -1.25 8.03
C MET A 122 -20.04 -1.80 9.47
N PRO A 123 -20.22 -3.11 9.66
CA PRO A 123 -20.32 -3.66 11.00
C PRO A 123 -19.08 -3.34 11.82
N GLU A 124 -19.18 -3.45 13.13
CA GLU A 124 -18.02 -3.41 14.00
C GLU A 124 -17.39 -4.81 14.05
N PRO A 125 -16.07 -4.95 13.87
CA PRO A 125 -15.44 -6.25 13.83
C PRO A 125 -15.46 -6.86 15.23
N GLU A 126 -15.64 -8.17 15.30
CA GLU A 126 -15.50 -8.87 16.57
C GLU A 126 -14.06 -8.74 17.09
N LEU A 127 -13.91 -8.58 18.41
CA LEU A 127 -12.59 -8.57 19.03
C LEU A 127 -11.86 -9.91 18.85
N GLY A 128 -12.60 -11.03 18.86
CA GLY A 128 -12.00 -12.36 18.82
C GLY A 128 -11.19 -12.68 20.08
N ARG A 129 -10.18 -13.56 19.94
CA ARG A 129 -9.32 -13.98 21.05
C ARG A 129 -7.86 -13.68 20.73
N TRP A 130 -7.10 -13.30 21.77
CA TRP A 130 -5.65 -13.21 21.64
C TRP A 130 -5.05 -14.61 21.39
N PRO A 131 -4.38 -14.86 20.26
CA PRO A 131 -3.85 -16.18 19.92
C PRO A 131 -2.70 -16.58 20.84
N ALA A 132 -2.59 -17.87 21.14
CA ALA A 132 -1.47 -18.40 21.92
C ALA A 132 -0.13 -18.31 21.16
N LYS A 133 -0.18 -18.34 19.83
CA LYS A 133 0.95 -18.15 18.92
C LYS A 133 0.55 -17.10 17.89
N PRO A 134 1.01 -15.85 18.05
CA PRO A 134 0.77 -14.82 17.05
C PRO A 134 1.43 -15.16 15.71
N GLU A 135 0.77 -14.80 14.61
CA GLU A 135 1.30 -14.99 13.26
C GLU A 135 2.22 -13.83 12.87
N VAL A 136 3.22 -14.12 12.03
CA VAL A 136 4.12 -13.12 11.45
C VAL A 136 3.70 -12.91 10.01
N ALA A 137 3.49 -11.65 9.61
CA ALA A 137 3.08 -11.32 8.24
C ALA A 137 4.18 -11.74 7.24
N ALA A 138 3.78 -12.40 6.16
CA ALA A 138 4.66 -12.66 5.02
C ALA A 138 4.78 -11.37 4.21
N ALA A 139 5.98 -10.77 4.16
CA ALA A 139 6.16 -9.46 3.53
C ALA A 139 7.61 -9.21 3.03
N PRO A 140 7.79 -8.32 2.04
CA PRO A 140 6.73 -7.58 1.35
C PRO A 140 5.88 -8.52 0.49
N THR A 141 4.59 -8.23 0.32
CA THR A 141 3.70 -9.05 -0.52
C THR A 141 3.79 -8.62 -1.99
N THR A 142 4.18 -7.39 -2.29
CA THR A 142 4.19 -6.89 -3.67
C THR A 142 5.15 -7.59 -4.62
N HIS A 143 6.18 -8.29 -4.13
CA HIS A 143 7.13 -9.04 -4.99
C HIS A 143 6.72 -10.50 -5.28
N VAL A 144 5.61 -10.99 -4.72
CA VAL A 144 5.15 -12.37 -4.85
C VAL A 144 3.68 -12.43 -5.25
N ASN A 145 3.32 -13.44 -6.03
CA ASN A 145 1.92 -13.79 -6.18
C ASN A 145 1.46 -14.49 -4.90
N VAL A 146 0.61 -13.84 -4.11
CA VAL A 146 0.16 -14.36 -2.81
C VAL A 146 -0.64 -15.66 -2.90
N LEU A 147 -1.20 -15.99 -4.07
CA LEU A 147 -1.96 -17.23 -4.28
C LEU A 147 -1.05 -18.43 -4.61
N THR A 148 0.03 -18.21 -5.36
CA THR A 148 0.95 -19.28 -5.77
C THR A 148 2.21 -19.35 -4.93
N GLY A 149 2.56 -18.27 -4.23
CA GLY A 149 3.83 -18.10 -3.53
C GLY A 149 5.04 -17.88 -4.45
N GLU A 150 4.82 -17.74 -5.75
CA GLU A 150 5.89 -17.54 -6.74
C GLU A 150 6.27 -16.06 -6.83
N PHE A 151 7.56 -15.78 -6.98
CA PHE A 151 8.05 -14.43 -7.24
C PHE A 151 7.63 -13.94 -8.63
N PHE A 152 7.28 -12.67 -8.73
CA PHE A 152 7.05 -12.03 -10.03
C PHE A 152 8.38 -11.92 -10.79
N ASN A 153 8.37 -12.26 -12.09
CA ASN A 153 9.58 -12.19 -12.90
C ASN A 153 9.24 -11.73 -14.35
N PRO A 154 9.52 -10.47 -14.71
CA PRO A 154 10.15 -9.44 -13.87
C PRO A 154 9.21 -8.92 -12.76
N CYS A 155 9.81 -8.46 -11.66
CA CYS A 155 9.19 -7.59 -10.67
C CYS A 155 9.68 -6.14 -10.89
N PHE A 156 8.80 -5.16 -10.76
CA PHE A 156 9.11 -3.76 -11.02
C PHE A 156 9.26 -2.96 -9.73
N ILE A 157 10.26 -2.09 -9.71
CA ILE A 157 10.48 -1.07 -8.69
C ILE A 157 10.29 0.30 -9.33
N LEU A 158 9.43 1.12 -8.73
CA LEU A 158 9.27 2.52 -9.08
C LEU A 158 10.07 3.37 -8.11
N VAL A 159 10.93 4.24 -8.64
CA VAL A 159 11.59 5.29 -7.88
C VAL A 159 10.86 6.59 -8.18
N VAL A 160 10.35 7.25 -7.14
CA VAL A 160 9.62 8.52 -7.26
C VAL A 160 10.44 9.67 -6.67
N PRO A 161 10.28 10.92 -7.13
CA PRO A 161 11.03 12.09 -6.64
C PRO A 161 10.59 12.60 -5.26
N ALA A 162 10.18 11.69 -4.37
CA ALA A 162 9.89 11.95 -2.97
C ALA A 162 11.16 11.94 -2.12
N ARG A 163 11.19 12.74 -1.07
CA ARG A 163 12.26 12.71 -0.04
C ARG A 163 12.00 11.64 0.99
N HIS A 164 10.73 11.38 1.27
CA HIS A 164 10.29 10.45 2.30
C HIS A 164 9.23 9.49 1.77
N GLY A 165 9.19 8.27 2.34
CA GLY A 165 8.26 7.23 1.90
C GLY A 165 6.79 7.62 2.06
N TRP A 166 6.48 8.46 3.06
CA TRP A 166 5.12 8.96 3.26
C TRP A 166 4.68 9.97 2.19
N GLU A 167 5.57 10.55 1.40
CA GLU A 167 5.19 11.47 0.32
C GLU A 167 4.80 10.72 -0.96
N VAL A 168 5.20 9.45 -1.11
CA VAL A 168 5.01 8.64 -2.33
C VAL A 168 3.55 8.65 -2.81
N PRO A 169 2.52 8.45 -1.97
CA PRO A 169 1.12 8.50 -2.41
C PRO A 169 0.73 9.82 -3.10
N ALA A 170 1.30 10.95 -2.68
CA ALA A 170 1.05 12.24 -3.33
C ALA A 170 1.65 12.33 -4.74
N TYR A 171 2.83 11.73 -4.94
CA TYR A 171 3.52 11.68 -6.23
C TYR A 171 2.88 10.69 -7.21
N THR A 172 2.10 9.74 -6.72
CA THR A 172 1.43 8.73 -7.57
C THR A 172 -0.08 8.94 -7.66
N SER A 173 -0.63 9.95 -6.99
CA SER A 173 -2.09 10.15 -6.83
C SER A 173 -2.81 8.92 -6.27
N TRP A 174 -2.14 8.14 -5.42
CA TRP A 174 -2.63 6.84 -4.99
C TRP A 174 -3.70 6.94 -3.90
N GLY A 175 -4.84 6.28 -4.11
CA GLY A 175 -6.02 6.28 -3.26
C GLY A 175 -7.25 6.98 -3.87
N ALA A 176 -8.27 7.21 -3.05
CA ALA A 176 -9.55 7.84 -3.41
C ALA A 176 -10.50 7.00 -4.31
N TRP A 177 -10.49 5.68 -4.13
CA TRP A 177 -11.51 4.77 -4.68
C TRP A 177 -11.99 3.83 -3.56
N ASN A 178 -13.24 3.39 -3.65
CA ASN A 178 -13.84 2.50 -2.66
C ASN A 178 -13.57 3.00 -1.23
N GLU A 179 -13.07 2.13 -0.35
CA GLU A 179 -12.63 2.47 1.01
C GLU A 179 -11.14 2.86 1.09
N ASN A 180 -10.42 2.92 -0.04
CA ASN A 180 -9.03 3.36 -0.06
C ASN A 180 -8.94 4.89 0.15
N PRO A 181 -8.33 5.35 1.26
CA PRO A 181 -8.26 6.77 1.57
C PRO A 181 -7.63 7.60 0.44
N PRO A 182 -7.93 8.90 0.34
CA PRO A 182 -7.26 9.78 -0.61
C PRO A 182 -5.77 9.99 -0.28
N PRO A 183 -4.94 10.39 -1.26
CA PRO A 183 -3.50 10.55 -1.11
C PRO A 183 -3.05 11.39 0.11
N GLU A 184 -3.74 12.48 0.43
CA GLU A 184 -3.38 13.33 1.57
C GLU A 184 -3.53 12.63 2.93
N LEU A 185 -4.49 11.70 3.04
CA LEU A 185 -4.65 10.88 4.25
C LEU A 185 -3.58 9.80 4.34
N HIS A 186 -3.19 9.19 3.20
CA HIS A 186 -2.04 8.28 3.16
C HIS A 186 -0.76 8.96 3.63
N VAL A 187 -0.49 10.17 3.14
CA VAL A 187 0.68 10.94 3.58
C VAL A 187 0.64 11.20 5.08
N ALA A 188 -0.51 11.61 5.62
CA ALA A 188 -0.67 11.86 7.06
C ALA A 188 -0.49 10.58 7.90
N ALA A 189 -1.09 9.47 7.49
CA ALA A 189 -1.00 8.17 8.15
C ALA A 189 0.44 7.65 8.18
N LEU A 190 1.07 7.58 7.00
CA LEU A 190 2.44 7.09 6.85
C LEU A 190 3.44 7.95 7.63
N ARG A 191 3.26 9.29 7.64
CA ARG A 191 4.10 10.19 8.45
C ARG A 191 3.92 9.91 9.94
N ALA A 192 2.68 9.83 10.43
CA ALA A 192 2.41 9.56 11.83
C ALA A 192 2.94 8.19 12.29
N TRP A 193 2.84 7.17 11.44
CA TRP A 193 3.42 5.86 11.72
C TRP A 193 4.94 5.84 11.62
N HIS A 194 5.53 6.62 10.71
CA HIS A 194 6.98 6.81 10.69
C HIS A 194 7.49 7.40 12.02
N GLU A 195 6.83 8.45 12.52
CA GLU A 195 7.20 9.08 13.78
C GLU A 195 7.04 8.10 14.98
N ARG A 196 5.89 7.42 15.07
CA ARG A 196 5.59 6.49 16.19
C ARG A 196 6.42 5.21 16.12
N PHE A 197 6.45 4.56 14.96
CA PHE A 197 6.92 3.18 14.81
C PHE A 197 8.14 3.03 13.89
N GLY A 198 8.57 4.12 13.24
CA GLY A 198 9.63 4.08 12.25
C GLY A 198 9.21 3.29 11.02
N ALA A 199 7.93 3.39 10.65
CA ALA A 199 7.39 2.79 9.43
C ALA A 199 8.09 3.36 8.19
N GLU A 200 8.53 2.48 7.31
CA GLU A 200 9.02 2.78 5.97
C GLU A 200 8.15 2.08 4.94
N LEU A 201 7.84 2.79 3.87
CA LEU A 201 7.11 2.24 2.74
C LEU A 201 8.05 1.36 1.91
N VAL A 202 7.73 0.08 1.76
CA VAL A 202 8.55 -0.85 0.98
C VAL A 202 7.86 -1.23 -0.32
N GLY A 203 6.59 -1.60 -0.24
CA GLY A 203 5.79 -2.03 -1.38
C GLY A 203 4.55 -1.16 -1.56
N MET A 204 4.23 -0.80 -2.80
CA MET A 204 2.97 -0.15 -3.15
C MET A 204 2.57 -0.58 -4.56
N SER A 205 1.51 -1.39 -4.64
CA SER A 205 0.90 -1.88 -5.89
C SER A 205 -0.29 -1.00 -6.28
N ALA A 206 -1.14 -1.47 -7.18
CA ALA A 206 -2.43 -0.85 -7.49
C ALA A 206 -3.33 -0.73 -6.25
N ASP A 207 -3.31 -1.73 -5.38
CA ASP A 207 -4.27 -1.94 -4.29
C ASP A 207 -3.62 -2.46 -2.99
N VAL A 208 -2.30 -2.63 -2.97
CA VAL A 208 -1.55 -3.15 -1.81
C VAL A 208 -0.57 -2.11 -1.28
N LEU A 209 -0.39 -2.08 0.03
CA LEU A 209 0.64 -1.30 0.72
C LEU A 209 1.41 -2.19 1.72
N ASP A 210 2.73 -2.29 1.58
CA ASP A 210 3.60 -2.99 2.51
C ASP A 210 4.50 -2.00 3.26
N LEU A 211 4.43 -2.01 4.59
CA LEU A 211 5.27 -1.19 5.46
C LEU A 211 6.18 -2.05 6.32
N ARG A 212 7.43 -1.60 6.50
CA ARG A 212 8.36 -2.19 7.48
C ARG A 212 8.59 -1.22 8.63
N VAL A 213 8.48 -1.70 9.86
CA VAL A 213 8.66 -0.89 11.08
C VAL A 213 9.94 -1.24 11.82
N THR A 214 10.42 -0.30 12.63
CA THR A 214 11.60 -0.50 13.49
C THR A 214 11.24 -0.57 14.97
N ARG A 215 10.00 -0.22 15.33
CA ARG A 215 9.48 -0.26 16.69
C ARG A 215 8.09 -0.90 16.66
N ARG A 216 7.91 -1.93 17.49
CA ARG A 216 6.63 -2.62 17.68
C ARG A 216 5.89 -2.07 18.91
N PRO A 217 4.56 -2.16 18.97
CA PRO A 217 3.84 -1.97 20.23
C PRO A 217 4.37 -2.94 21.29
N THR A 218 4.59 -2.44 22.50
CA THR A 218 5.19 -3.22 23.60
C THR A 218 4.16 -3.77 24.59
N THR A 219 2.92 -3.29 24.51
CA THR A 219 1.79 -3.75 25.34
C THR A 219 0.66 -4.28 24.45
N ARG A 220 -0.23 -5.10 25.04
CA ARG A 220 -1.40 -5.61 24.32
C ARG A 220 -2.40 -4.50 24.02
N GLU A 221 -2.50 -3.54 24.93
CA GLU A 221 -3.37 -2.38 24.86
C GLU A 221 -2.95 -1.49 23.68
N ASP A 222 -1.65 -1.18 23.56
CA ASP A 222 -1.12 -0.40 22.43
C ASP A 222 -1.32 -1.15 21.10
N ALA A 223 -1.10 -2.46 21.10
CA ALA A 223 -1.28 -3.28 19.92
C ALA A 223 -2.75 -3.36 19.47
N ALA A 224 -3.69 -3.45 20.42
CA ALA A 224 -5.12 -3.44 20.14
C ALA A 224 -5.59 -2.07 19.64
N ALA A 225 -5.08 -0.98 20.21
CA ALA A 225 -5.35 0.38 19.71
C ALA A 225 -4.82 0.58 18.29
N LEU A 226 -3.62 0.08 17.99
CA LEU A 226 -3.05 0.10 16.65
C LEU A 226 -3.86 -0.75 15.65
N ALA A 227 -4.29 -1.95 16.05
CA ALA A 227 -5.16 -2.78 15.23
C ALA A 227 -6.49 -2.09 14.91
N ARG A 228 -7.09 -1.39 15.89
CA ARG A 228 -8.29 -0.58 15.64
C ARG A 228 -8.01 0.54 14.63
N GLU A 229 -6.91 1.26 14.81
CA GLU A 229 -6.50 2.34 13.91
C GLU A 229 -6.28 1.83 12.47
N HIS A 230 -5.65 0.67 12.31
CA HIS A 230 -5.42 0.05 11.01
C HIS A 230 -6.69 -0.51 10.38
N PHE A 231 -7.59 -1.10 11.18
CA PHE A 231 -8.91 -1.52 10.72
C PHE A 231 -9.72 -0.34 10.19
N GLU A 232 -9.66 0.82 10.86
CA GLU A 232 -10.32 2.02 10.35
C GLU A 232 -9.74 2.46 9.01
N TYR A 233 -8.43 2.39 8.86
CA TYR A 233 -7.72 2.79 7.65
C TYR A 233 -7.94 1.83 6.48
N CYS A 234 -8.02 0.54 6.76
CA CYS A 234 -8.14 -0.52 5.77
C CYS A 234 -8.95 -1.68 6.39
N PRO A 235 -10.28 -1.69 6.25
CA PRO A 235 -11.14 -2.69 6.90
C PRO A 235 -10.87 -4.12 6.44
N ASP A 236 -10.45 -4.30 5.19
CA ASP A 236 -10.26 -5.61 4.55
C ASP A 236 -9.16 -6.45 5.20
N ILE A 237 -8.17 -5.85 5.88
CA ILE A 237 -7.16 -6.61 6.64
C ILE A 237 -7.77 -7.42 7.79
N VAL A 238 -8.98 -7.07 8.24
CA VAL A 238 -9.76 -7.84 9.19
C VAL A 238 -10.82 -8.66 8.45
N TYR A 239 -11.71 -8.03 7.68
CA TYR A 239 -12.84 -8.72 7.05
C TYR A 239 -12.45 -9.81 6.06
N GLN A 240 -11.35 -9.63 5.36
CA GLN A 240 -10.83 -10.56 4.37
C GLN A 240 -9.44 -11.10 4.76
N GLY A 241 -8.97 -10.76 5.96
CA GLY A 241 -7.69 -11.17 6.51
C GLY A 241 -7.87 -11.96 7.81
N THR A 242 -7.70 -11.30 8.94
CA THR A 242 -7.62 -11.97 10.25
C THR A 242 -8.97 -12.38 10.86
N ASP A 243 -10.09 -12.04 10.22
CA ASP A 243 -11.49 -12.26 10.64
C ASP A 243 -11.91 -11.48 11.91
N THR A 244 -11.00 -11.34 12.88
CA THR A 244 -11.21 -10.61 14.13
C THR A 244 -10.03 -9.70 14.48
N LEU A 245 -10.25 -8.75 15.39
CA LEU A 245 -9.30 -7.67 15.67
C LEU A 245 -8.06 -8.11 16.49
N LEU A 246 -8.23 -8.96 17.50
CA LEU A 246 -7.13 -9.33 18.42
C LEU A 246 -6.04 -10.22 17.78
N PRO A 247 -6.32 -11.10 16.80
CA PRO A 247 -5.28 -11.74 16.01
C PRO A 247 -4.38 -10.75 15.27
N LEU A 248 -4.95 -9.70 14.66
CA LEU A 248 -4.19 -8.61 14.02
C LEU A 248 -3.29 -7.88 15.04
N ALA A 249 -3.86 -7.49 16.18
CA ALA A 249 -3.12 -6.87 17.27
C ALA A 249 -1.94 -7.74 17.73
N ALA A 250 -2.18 -9.05 17.89
CA ALA A 250 -1.14 -9.98 18.29
C ALA A 250 -0.01 -10.07 17.26
N ALA A 251 -0.32 -10.08 15.97
CA ALA A 251 0.68 -10.07 14.89
C ALA A 251 1.62 -8.87 14.99
N TYR A 252 1.11 -7.68 15.34
CA TYR A 252 1.93 -6.47 15.50
C TYR A 252 2.95 -6.55 16.65
N THR A 253 2.77 -7.45 17.61
CA THR A 253 3.78 -7.65 18.68
C THR A 253 4.98 -8.48 18.23
N VAL A 254 4.83 -9.25 17.14
CA VAL A 254 5.85 -10.20 16.67
C VAL A 254 6.38 -9.93 15.26
N SER A 255 5.68 -9.11 14.47
CA SER A 255 6.02 -8.77 13.09
C SER A 255 6.63 -7.37 12.99
N ASP A 256 7.64 -7.21 12.13
CA ASP A 256 8.13 -5.89 11.67
C ASP A 256 7.42 -5.42 10.40
N TRP A 257 6.42 -6.17 9.93
CA TRP A 257 5.73 -5.90 8.67
C TRP A 257 4.25 -5.68 8.89
N TRP A 258 3.74 -4.67 8.20
CA TRP A 258 2.31 -4.40 8.04
C TRP A 258 1.94 -4.50 6.57
N TYR A 259 0.77 -5.08 6.35
CA TYR A 259 0.19 -5.31 5.04
C TYR A 259 -1.20 -4.67 5.04
N PHE A 260 -1.53 -4.00 3.95
CA PHE A 260 -2.85 -3.46 3.67
C PHE A 260 -3.23 -3.80 2.24
N TRP A 261 -4.50 -4.10 2.03
CA TRP A 261 -5.08 -4.37 0.73
C TRP A 261 -6.52 -3.86 0.68
N TRP A 262 -6.92 -3.29 -0.44
CA TRP A 262 -8.27 -2.81 -0.69
C TRP A 262 -8.82 -3.46 -1.95
N ASP A 263 -10.07 -3.93 -1.91
CA ASP A 263 -10.81 -4.40 -3.10
C ASP A 263 -11.17 -3.25 -4.07
#